data_AF-A0A076HRU9-F1
#
_entry.id   AF-A0A076HRU9-F1
#
_cell.length_a   1.000
_cell.length_b   1.000
_cell.length_c   1.000
_cell.angle_alpha   90.00
_cell.angle_beta   90.00
_cell.angle_gamma   90.00
#
_symmetry.space_group_name_H-M   'P 1'
#
loop_
_entity.id
_entity.type
_entity.pdbx_description
1 polymer ?
#
loop_
_entity_poly.entity_id
_entity_poly.type
_entity_poly.pdbx_seq_one_letter_code
_entity_poly.pdbx_strand_id
1 'polypeptide(L)'
;MSNCLSALQREWRRNDHLAALWQDWPRVAGAQLAPHCRPLSLQRGVLTVGASHPQWRQALLYNRPQLISALHQAGHAVRDLRIQQHHSLQSPALENEASIWSRHPSRTDVHGMGTCPDCGRPAPNGEIKLWGHCGFCHRQSLSAP
;
A
#
# COMPACT_ATOMS: atom_id res chain seq x y z
N MET A 1 32.43 -0.98 -13.53
CA MET A 1 30.98 -1.30 -13.64
C MET A 1 30.57 -2.57 -12.87
N SER A 2 31.26 -2.93 -11.77
CA SER A 2 30.97 -4.17 -10.99
C SER A 2 30.05 -3.94 -9.77
N ASN A 3 29.73 -2.68 -9.47
CA ASN A 3 29.03 -2.29 -8.24
C ASN A 3 27.50 -2.49 -8.35
N CYS A 4 26.94 -2.37 -9.56
CA CYS A 4 25.51 -2.59 -9.81
C CYS A 4 25.12 -4.06 -9.65
N LEU A 5 25.90 -4.97 -10.27
CA LEU A 5 25.64 -6.42 -10.18
C LEU A 5 25.73 -6.91 -8.73
N SER A 6 26.73 -6.45 -7.98
CA SER A 6 26.90 -6.82 -6.57
C SER A 6 25.87 -6.16 -5.65
N ALA A 7 25.36 -4.96 -5.96
CA ALA A 7 24.20 -4.38 -5.27
C ALA A 7 22.95 -5.25 -5.48
N LEU A 8 22.69 -5.66 -6.72
CA LEU A 8 21.51 -6.42 -7.11
C LEU A 8 21.55 -7.87 -6.57
N GLN A 9 22.71 -8.53 -6.60
CA GLN A 9 22.92 -9.84 -5.95
C GLN A 9 22.70 -9.79 -4.43
N ARG A 10 23.08 -8.69 -3.78
CA ARG A 10 22.82 -8.48 -2.33
C ARG A 10 21.34 -8.28 -2.04
N GLU A 11 20.60 -7.64 -2.93
CA GLU A 11 19.14 -7.53 -2.85
C GLU A 11 18.46 -8.89 -3.03
N TRP A 12 18.87 -9.66 -4.03
CA TRP A 12 18.31 -11.00 -4.27
C TRP A 12 18.57 -11.95 -3.10
N ARG A 13 19.77 -11.98 -2.52
CA ARG A 13 20.04 -12.76 -1.30
C ARG A 13 19.20 -12.31 -0.11
N ARG A 14 18.93 -11.01 0.05
CA ARG A 14 18.02 -10.51 1.11
C ARG A 14 16.59 -10.98 0.86
N ASN A 15 16.13 -10.94 -0.38
CA ASN A 15 14.81 -11.42 -0.77
C ASN A 15 14.68 -12.94 -0.59
N ASP A 16 15.74 -13.71 -0.84
CA ASP A 16 15.80 -15.16 -0.63
C ASP A 16 15.63 -15.52 0.86
N HIS A 17 16.36 -14.85 1.75
CA HIS A 17 16.19 -15.03 3.20
C HIS A 17 14.78 -14.64 3.69
N LEU A 18 14.20 -13.58 3.12
CA LEU A 18 12.82 -13.18 3.44
C LEU A 18 11.80 -14.19 2.90
N ALA A 19 12.02 -14.75 1.72
CA ALA A 19 11.16 -15.76 1.11
C ALA A 19 11.16 -17.07 1.92
N ALA A 20 12.34 -17.53 2.36
CA ALA A 20 12.45 -18.67 3.27
C ALA A 20 11.70 -18.41 4.59
N LEU A 21 11.88 -17.22 5.18
CA LEU A 21 11.16 -16.82 6.38
C LEU A 21 9.63 -16.80 6.16
N TRP A 22 9.14 -16.34 5.01
CA TRP A 22 7.71 -16.34 4.68
C TRP A 22 7.13 -17.76 4.64
N GLN A 23 7.89 -18.74 4.16
CA GLN A 23 7.48 -20.14 4.14
C GLN A 23 7.42 -20.74 5.54
N ASP A 24 8.40 -20.43 6.40
CA ASP A 24 8.46 -20.91 7.78
C ASP A 24 7.56 -20.11 8.75
N TRP A 25 7.11 -18.92 8.37
CA TRP A 25 6.38 -18.00 9.24
C TRP A 25 5.13 -18.61 9.91
N PRO A 26 4.27 -19.40 9.22
CA PRO A 26 3.12 -20.04 9.87
C PRO A 26 3.52 -20.99 11.01
N ARG A 27 4.67 -21.67 10.86
CA ARG A 27 5.21 -22.60 11.85
C ARG A 27 5.83 -21.85 13.03
N VAL A 28 6.54 -20.75 12.77
CA VAL A 28 7.24 -19.94 13.79
C VAL A 28 6.28 -19.06 14.59
N ALA A 29 5.37 -18.34 13.90
CA ALA A 29 4.42 -17.43 14.53
C ALA A 29 3.21 -18.16 15.13
N GLY A 30 2.91 -19.37 14.64
CA GLY A 30 1.77 -20.16 15.07
C GLY A 30 0.44 -19.67 14.50
N ALA A 31 -0.61 -20.49 14.66
CA ALA A 31 -1.91 -20.32 14.00
C ALA A 31 -2.63 -19.00 14.36
N GLN A 32 -2.38 -18.45 15.55
CA GLN A 32 -3.05 -17.22 15.99
C GLN A 32 -2.38 -15.95 15.46
N LEU A 33 -1.04 -15.92 15.36
CA LEU A 33 -0.31 -14.71 14.93
C LEU A 33 -0.08 -14.67 13.42
N ALA A 34 0.12 -15.81 12.76
CA ALA A 34 0.39 -15.89 11.32
C ALA A 34 -0.61 -15.15 10.40
N PRO A 35 -1.94 -15.23 10.60
CA PRO A 35 -2.89 -14.54 9.72
C PRO A 35 -2.91 -13.01 9.91
N HIS A 36 -2.54 -12.52 11.09
CA HIS A 36 -2.66 -11.11 11.47
C HIS A 36 -1.34 -10.35 11.54
N CYS A 37 -0.22 -11.07 11.51
CA CYS A 37 1.12 -10.53 11.57
C CYS A 37 1.92 -11.03 10.38
N ARG A 38 2.59 -10.14 9.65
CA ARG A 38 3.36 -10.50 8.45
C ARG A 38 4.79 -9.97 8.52
N PRO A 39 5.80 -10.79 8.19
CA PRO A 39 7.17 -10.31 8.11
C PRO A 39 7.33 -9.39 6.89
N LEU A 40 7.71 -8.14 7.13
CA LEU A 40 7.83 -7.11 6.09
C LEU A 40 9.24 -7.05 5.52
N SER A 41 10.27 -7.16 6.37
CA SER A 41 11.67 -7.02 5.94
C SER A 41 12.62 -7.58 6.99
N LEU A 42 13.71 -8.19 6.54
CA LEU A 42 14.81 -8.65 7.39
C LEU A 42 16.10 -7.91 7.00
N GLN A 43 16.59 -7.03 7.86
CA GLN A 43 17.78 -6.21 7.58
C GLN A 43 18.74 -6.22 8.76
N ARG A 44 19.99 -6.62 8.53
CA ARG A 44 21.07 -6.65 9.54
C ARG A 44 20.70 -7.40 10.83
N GLY A 45 19.88 -8.45 10.70
CA GLY A 45 19.38 -9.23 11.83
C GLY A 45 18.18 -8.60 12.55
N VAL A 46 17.61 -7.50 12.06
CA VAL A 46 16.36 -6.95 12.58
C VAL A 46 15.21 -7.39 11.68
N LEU A 47 14.29 -8.18 12.22
CA LEU A 47 13.07 -8.57 11.53
C LEU A 47 11.98 -7.54 11.81
N THR A 48 11.48 -6.93 10.75
CA THR A 48 10.35 -6.02 10.84
C THR A 48 9.06 -6.79 10.59
N VAL A 49 8.14 -6.79 11.57
CA VAL A 49 6.84 -7.47 11.48
C VAL A 49 5.74 -6.41 11.50
N GLY A 50 4.85 -6.48 10.51
CA GLY A 50 3.64 -5.68 10.45
C GLY A 50 2.49 -6.38 11.14
N ALA A 51 1.83 -5.71 12.08
CA ALA A 51 0.60 -6.20 12.71
C ALA A 51 -0.61 -5.45 12.16
N SER A 52 -1.68 -6.18 11.80
CA SER A 52 -2.90 -5.61 11.22
C SER A 52 -3.79 -4.87 12.23
N HIS A 53 -3.61 -5.11 13.53
CA HIS A 53 -4.43 -4.51 14.59
C HIS A 53 -3.64 -4.26 15.89
N PRO A 54 -4.03 -3.27 16.72
CA PRO A 54 -3.34 -2.96 17.98
C PRO A 54 -3.26 -4.14 18.96
N GLN A 55 -4.26 -5.02 18.99
CA GLN A 55 -4.26 -6.22 19.84
C GLN A 55 -3.14 -7.21 19.46
N TRP A 56 -2.91 -7.40 18.16
CA TRP A 56 -1.86 -8.28 17.65
C TRP A 56 -0.47 -7.67 17.85
N ARG A 57 -0.38 -6.34 17.84
CA ARG A 57 0.85 -5.64 18.25
C ARG A 57 1.21 -5.94 19.71
N GLN A 58 0.23 -5.90 20.61
CA GLN A 58 0.46 -6.25 22.02
C GLN A 58 0.84 -7.72 22.18
N ALA A 59 0.15 -8.63 21.49
CA ALA A 59 0.47 -10.04 21.50
C ALA A 59 1.89 -10.32 20.95
N LEU A 60 2.31 -9.63 19.87
CA LEU A 60 3.68 -9.73 19.33
C LEU A 60 4.73 -9.17 20.29
N LEU A 61 4.44 -8.07 20.98
CA LEU A 61 5.35 -7.48 21.97
C LEU A 61 5.57 -8.44 23.15
N TYR A 62 4.49 -9.04 23.66
CA TYR A 62 4.54 -10.01 24.75
C TYR A 62 5.29 -11.29 24.33
N ASN A 63 4.99 -11.83 23.14
CA ASN A 63 5.61 -13.04 22.62
C ASN A 63 6.97 -12.80 21.94
N ARG A 64 7.49 -11.57 21.94
CA ARG A 64 8.74 -11.17 21.26
C ARG A 64 9.93 -12.10 21.57
N PRO A 65 10.28 -12.40 22.85
CA PRO A 65 11.43 -13.26 23.14
C PRO A 65 11.23 -14.71 22.67
N GLN A 66 10.00 -15.22 22.75
CA GLN A 66 9.66 -16.56 22.27
C GLN A 66 9.74 -16.62 20.74
N LEU A 67 9.26 -15.59 20.04
CA LEU A 67 9.35 -15.46 18.59
C LEU A 67 10.80 -15.40 18.10
N ILE A 68 11.66 -14.61 18.75
CA ILE A 68 13.09 -14.58 18.43
C ILE A 68 13.72 -15.97 18.61
N SER A 69 13.37 -16.67 19.69
CA SER A 69 13.88 -18.03 19.94
C SER A 69 13.40 -19.03 18.87
N ALA A 70 12.13 -18.97 18.47
CA ALA A 70 11.59 -19.81 17.40
C ALA A 70 12.23 -19.51 16.04
N LEU A 71 12.51 -18.24 15.75
CA LEU A 71 13.21 -17.82 14.53
C LEU A 71 14.66 -18.32 14.49
N HIS A 72 15.36 -18.30 15.62
CA HIS A 72 16.70 -18.89 15.74
C HIS A 72 16.68 -20.40 15.51
N GLN A 73 15.71 -21.11 16.10
CA GLN A 73 15.55 -22.55 15.89
C GLN A 73 15.20 -22.91 14.44
N ALA A 74 14.50 -22.02 13.73
CA ALA A 74 14.24 -22.15 12.30
C ALA A 74 15.45 -21.81 11.41
N GLY A 75 16.60 -21.42 11.99
CA GLY A 75 17.82 -21.10 11.24
C GLY A 75 17.92 -19.65 10.77
N HIS A 76 17.03 -18.76 11.21
CA HIS A 76 17.09 -17.33 10.89
C HIS A 76 17.85 -16.56 11.97
N ALA A 77 18.94 -15.90 11.60
CA ALA A 77 19.74 -15.07 12.49
C ALA A 77 19.06 -13.71 12.78
N VAL A 78 18.01 -13.71 13.59
CA VAL A 78 17.25 -12.51 13.99
C VAL A 78 17.69 -12.05 15.37
N ARG A 79 18.39 -10.92 15.45
CA ARG A 79 18.84 -10.28 16.69
C ARG A 79 17.76 -9.46 17.36
N ASP A 80 16.89 -8.84 16.57
CA ASP A 80 15.85 -7.96 17.09
C ASP A 80 14.58 -8.03 16.25
N LEU A 81 13.44 -7.75 16.88
CA LEU A 81 12.14 -7.74 16.23
C LEU A 81 11.53 -6.35 16.33
N ARG A 82 11.38 -5.67 15.20
CA ARG A 82 10.76 -4.34 15.12
C ARG A 82 9.32 -4.50 14.70
N ILE A 83 8.40 -4.02 15.52
CA ILE A 83 6.98 -4.10 15.21
C ILE A 83 6.55 -2.78 14.61
N GLN A 84 6.13 -2.81 13.35
CA GLN A 84 5.52 -1.67 12.71
C GLN A 84 4.01 -1.78 12.80
N GLN A 85 3.36 -0.63 13.03
CA GLN A 85 1.94 -0.52 12.71
C GLN A 85 1.82 -0.65 11.20
N HIS A 86 1.45 -1.85 10.76
CA HIS A 86 0.90 -2.03 9.44
C HIS A 86 -0.59 -1.86 9.59
N HIS A 87 -0.99 -0.61 9.87
CA HIS A 87 -2.36 -0.24 9.60
C HIS A 87 -2.49 -0.38 8.09
N SER A 88 -3.21 -1.40 7.64
CA SER A 88 -3.77 -1.34 6.30
C SER A 88 -4.51 -0.01 6.28
N LEU A 89 -3.93 1.03 5.70
CA LEU A 89 -4.77 2.04 5.07
C LEU A 89 -5.64 1.18 4.19
N GLN A 90 -6.91 1.02 4.57
CA GLN A 90 -7.90 0.43 3.68
C GLN A 90 -7.74 1.26 2.42
N SER A 91 -7.01 0.73 1.45
CA SER A 91 -7.10 1.24 0.11
C SER A 91 -8.58 1.04 -0.17
N PRO A 92 -9.36 2.11 -0.39
CA PRO A 92 -10.77 1.94 -0.69
C PRO A 92 -10.83 0.87 -1.77
N ALA A 93 -11.70 -0.12 -1.57
CA ALA A 93 -11.85 -1.21 -2.52
C ALA A 93 -11.86 -0.57 -3.91
N LEU A 94 -10.88 -0.95 -4.76
CA LEU A 94 -10.69 -0.29 -6.04
C LEU A 94 -12.04 -0.33 -6.74
N GLU A 95 -12.68 0.83 -6.86
CA GLU A 95 -13.99 0.89 -7.47
C GLU A 95 -13.85 0.37 -8.89
N ASN A 96 -14.83 -0.43 -9.31
CA ASN A 96 -14.83 -0.95 -10.67
C ASN A 96 -14.84 0.23 -11.65
N GLU A 97 -14.06 0.11 -12.74
CA GLU A 97 -14.00 1.11 -13.80
C GLU A 97 -15.39 1.51 -14.30
N ALA A 98 -16.32 0.56 -14.41
CA ALA A 98 -17.70 0.83 -14.80
C ALA A 98 -18.44 1.75 -13.80
N SER A 99 -18.20 1.59 -12.49
CA SER A 99 -18.77 2.46 -11.45
C SER A 99 -18.22 3.87 -11.56
N ILE A 100 -16.90 3.99 -11.73
CA ILE A 100 -16.20 5.27 -11.89
C ILE A 100 -16.71 6.00 -13.14
N TRP A 101 -16.83 5.28 -14.25
CA TRP A 101 -17.30 5.84 -15.51
C TRP A 101 -18.77 6.26 -15.47
N SER A 102 -19.62 5.51 -14.76
CA SER A 102 -21.06 5.82 -14.64
C SER A 102 -21.34 7.18 -13.99
N ARG A 103 -20.43 7.66 -13.14
CA ARG A 103 -20.54 8.96 -12.45
C ARG A 103 -19.51 9.98 -12.93
N HIS A 104 -18.89 9.74 -14.08
CA HIS A 104 -17.82 10.61 -14.57
C HIS A 104 -18.40 11.98 -14.99
N PRO A 105 -17.79 13.10 -14.55
CA PRO A 105 -18.34 14.46 -14.75
C PRO A 105 -18.52 14.85 -16.21
N SER A 106 -17.74 14.28 -17.13
CA SER A 106 -17.86 14.51 -18.57
C SER A 106 -19.00 13.72 -19.25
N ARG A 107 -19.75 12.88 -18.52
CA ARG A 107 -20.89 12.13 -19.09
C ARG A 107 -22.08 13.05 -19.31
N THR A 108 -22.26 13.47 -20.56
CA THR A 108 -23.35 14.33 -21.00
C THR A 108 -24.71 13.66 -20.96
N ASP A 109 -24.77 12.33 -21.07
CA ASP A 109 -26.01 11.56 -20.94
C ASP A 109 -26.50 11.45 -19.49
N VAL A 110 -25.59 11.56 -18.50
CA VAL A 110 -25.91 11.51 -17.06
C VAL A 110 -26.17 12.90 -16.51
N HIS A 111 -25.30 13.86 -16.84
CA HIS A 111 -25.35 15.21 -16.27
C HIS A 111 -26.04 16.24 -17.17
N GLY A 112 -26.26 15.91 -18.45
CA GLY A 112 -26.74 16.87 -19.44
C GLY A 112 -25.66 17.86 -19.89
N MET A 113 -26.05 18.72 -20.82
CA MET A 113 -25.20 19.80 -21.34
C MET A 113 -25.68 21.15 -20.82
N GLY A 114 -24.74 22.01 -20.50
CA GLY A 114 -24.96 23.41 -20.15
C GLY A 114 -23.97 24.30 -20.87
N THR A 115 -23.96 25.57 -20.50
CA THR A 115 -23.05 26.57 -21.07
C THR A 115 -22.07 27.01 -20.00
N CYS A 116 -20.77 26.97 -20.31
CA CYS A 116 -19.72 27.39 -19.40
C CYS A 116 -19.84 28.89 -19.07
N PRO A 117 -19.80 29.30 -17.79
CA PRO A 117 -19.90 30.71 -17.43
C PRO A 117 -18.70 31.55 -17.88
N ASP A 118 -17.48 30.99 -17.88
CA ASP A 118 -16.27 31.75 -18.25
C ASP A 118 -16.10 32.00 -19.76
N CYS A 119 -16.41 31.02 -20.59
CA CYS A 119 -16.11 31.08 -22.02
C CYS A 119 -17.32 30.91 -22.95
N GLY A 120 -18.51 30.66 -22.40
CA GLY A 120 -19.73 30.48 -23.19
C GLY A 120 -19.79 29.20 -24.03
N ARG A 121 -18.83 28.28 -23.90
CA ARG A 121 -18.82 27.03 -24.66
C ARG A 121 -19.80 26.00 -24.07
N PRO A 122 -20.39 25.13 -24.90
CA PRO A 122 -21.20 24.02 -24.40
C PRO A 122 -20.29 23.04 -23.63
N ALA A 123 -20.68 22.72 -22.41
CA ALA A 123 -19.90 21.85 -21.52
C ALA A 123 -20.82 20.93 -20.70
N PRO A 124 -20.37 19.73 -20.33
CA PRO A 124 -21.13 18.84 -19.47
C PRO A 124 -21.42 19.53 -18.13
N ASN A 125 -22.67 19.48 -17.66
CA ASN A 125 -23.01 20.12 -16.37
C ASN A 125 -22.26 19.49 -15.20
N GLY A 126 -21.80 18.22 -15.33
CA GLY A 126 -20.97 17.56 -14.33
C GLY A 126 -19.62 18.25 -14.16
N GLU A 127 -18.99 18.68 -15.25
CA GLU A 127 -17.75 19.47 -15.22
C GLU A 127 -18.00 20.86 -14.63
N ILE A 128 -19.06 21.54 -15.06
CA ILE A 128 -19.43 22.87 -14.55
C ILE A 128 -19.69 22.81 -13.04
N LYS A 129 -20.36 21.76 -12.54
CA LYS A 129 -20.61 21.57 -11.11
C LYS A 129 -19.33 21.26 -10.33
N LEU A 130 -18.39 20.53 -10.94
CA LEU A 130 -17.16 20.10 -10.28
C LEU A 130 -16.11 21.21 -10.22
N TRP A 131 -15.92 21.95 -11.31
CA TRP A 131 -14.84 22.95 -11.45
C TRP A 131 -15.34 24.40 -11.52
N GLY A 132 -16.66 24.61 -11.61
CA GLY A 132 -17.27 25.92 -11.86
C GLY A 132 -17.31 26.31 -13.35
N HIS A 133 -16.53 25.64 -14.20
CA HIS A 133 -16.38 25.94 -15.63
C HIS A 133 -16.03 24.69 -16.44
N CYS A 134 -15.91 24.81 -17.77
CA CYS A 134 -15.63 23.68 -18.65
C CYS A 134 -14.21 23.14 -18.51
N GLY A 135 -13.97 21.89 -18.92
CA GLY A 135 -12.63 21.27 -18.86
C GLY A 135 -11.52 22.05 -19.59
N PHE A 136 -11.83 22.83 -20.63
CA PHE A 136 -10.84 23.67 -21.32
C PHE A 136 -10.42 24.89 -20.48
N CYS A 137 -11.37 25.53 -19.81
CA CYS A 137 -11.08 26.62 -18.87
C CYS A 137 -10.30 26.07 -17.66
N HIS A 138 -10.66 24.87 -17.19
CA HIS A 138 -9.97 24.22 -16.08
C HIS A 138 -8.52 23.90 -16.43
N ARG A 139 -8.26 23.38 -17.64
CA ARG A 139 -6.89 23.16 -18.09
C ARG A 139 -6.08 24.45 -18.19
N GLN A 140 -6.70 25.54 -18.66
CA GLN A 140 -6.03 26.84 -18.75
C GLN A 140 -5.69 27.39 -17.36
N SER A 141 -6.58 27.26 -16.37
CA SER A 141 -6.29 27.73 -15.00
C SER A 141 -5.15 26.94 -14.35
N LEU A 142 -5.03 25.64 -14.63
CA LEU A 142 -3.90 24.82 -14.19
C LEU A 142 -2.57 25.15 -14.89
N SER A 143 -2.63 25.82 -16.05
CA SER A 143 -1.46 26.18 -16.86
C SER A 143 -0.98 27.61 -16.60
N ALA A 144 -1.72 28.39 -15.82
CA ALA A 144 -1.29 29.72 -15.38
C ALA A 144 -0.13 29.58 -14.37
N PRO A 145 0.94 30.39 -14.48
CA PRO A 145 2.06 30.37 -13.54
C PRO A 145 1.68 30.85 -12.14
#